data_AF-A0A931MR73-F1
#
_entry.id   AF-A0A931MR73-F1
#
_cell.length_a   1.000
_cell.length_b   1.000
_cell.length_c   1.000
_cell.angle_alpha   90.00
_cell.angle_beta   90.00
_cell.angle_gamma   90.00
#
_symmetry.space_group_name_H-M   'P 1'
#
loop_
_entity.id
_entity.type
_entity.pdbx_description
1 polymer ?
#
loop_
_entity_poly.entity_id
_entity_poly.type
_entity_poly.pdbx_seq_one_letter_code
_entity_poly.pdbx_strand_id
1 'polypeptide(L)'
;MRTSRILTAAAAAAALTLAGCSSDVEGTAVDSETAALAADSGAERQADFDIESLDTGGYNTVPKDFEAEGRLAGDFGPAVEGQRMAEFVVAPYTIDPKLVSGGGMNQGVGVGGLAKLGLLSESVSAISEKYEVITTFSDFQDYADGSHGLGISVVRLPDEASAAAIADELYADELTDGSGGDDIFASGAATPITLPGLPDTQAVTYRWETGSDTVSSYTVNGPHFIYTYATTTPDDPEWAKDITTRALEKQIPLLAGFPYTPTPEIPELVVDMDKVLARAVGYTEDETTRNSELAVYGPLGWLHFDSNPAQTAELFEKTGTDRVAMANSTVYRTASPEGAETVRDAFLAQTRRNYSEVTEDASAPQNVPDTTCMSGDVAEGRMSVCYMTYGPYVAEITGFRPIGNTDPERDSLRTMSQRVATQYVKFVEAEEMGLGKN
;
A
#
# COMPACT_ATOMS: atom_id res chain seq x y z
N MET A 1 -43.82 -23.65 -69.94
CA MET A 1 -43.72 -25.07 -70.34
C MET A 1 -42.65 -25.73 -69.47
N ARG A 2 -43.02 -26.82 -68.78
CA ARG A 2 -42.24 -28.02 -68.34
C ARG A 2 -40.72 -27.85 -68.08
N THR A 3 -40.08 -28.36 -67.02
CA THR A 3 -40.38 -29.40 -66.01
C THR A 3 -39.18 -29.46 -65.04
N SER A 4 -39.41 -29.88 -63.79
CA SER A 4 -38.43 -30.22 -62.75
C SER A 4 -37.40 -31.29 -63.16
N ARG A 5 -36.26 -31.34 -62.44
CA ARG A 5 -35.78 -32.54 -61.71
C ARG A 5 -34.72 -32.20 -60.65
N ILE A 6 -34.89 -32.83 -59.50
CA ILE A 6 -34.08 -32.85 -58.26
C ILE A 6 -32.98 -33.91 -58.41
N LEU A 7 -31.80 -33.72 -57.78
CA LEU A 7 -31.09 -34.72 -56.92
C LEU A 7 -29.73 -34.21 -56.39
N THR A 8 -29.68 -34.22 -55.05
CA THR A 8 -28.63 -34.26 -54.02
C THR A 8 -27.18 -34.69 -54.32
N ALA A 9 -26.23 -34.10 -53.55
CA ALA A 9 -25.05 -34.67 -52.85
C ALA A 9 -23.86 -33.67 -52.92
N ALA A 10 -22.95 -33.46 -51.97
CA ALA A 10 -22.77 -33.80 -50.55
C ALA A 10 -21.62 -32.87 -50.08
N ALA A 11 -21.72 -32.26 -48.90
CA ALA A 11 -20.70 -31.36 -48.36
C ALA A 11 -19.68 -32.15 -47.52
N ALA A 12 -18.40 -32.00 -47.81
CA ALA A 12 -17.30 -32.44 -46.94
C ALA A 12 -16.51 -31.20 -46.50
N ALA A 13 -16.71 -30.78 -45.25
CA ALA A 13 -15.92 -29.73 -44.61
C ALA A 13 -14.93 -30.41 -43.65
N ALA A 14 -13.64 -30.20 -43.92
CA ALA A 14 -12.55 -30.65 -43.06
C ALA A 14 -12.42 -29.70 -41.86
N ALA A 15 -12.56 -30.24 -40.65
CA ALA A 15 -12.29 -29.53 -39.40
C ALA A 15 -10.80 -29.62 -39.08
N LEU A 16 -10.12 -28.48 -39.04
CA LEU A 16 -8.77 -28.33 -38.49
C LEU A 16 -8.88 -28.19 -36.96
N THR A 17 -8.36 -29.16 -36.22
CA THR A 17 -8.22 -29.11 -34.76
C THR A 17 -6.99 -28.30 -34.40
N LEU A 18 -7.19 -27.08 -33.90
CA LEU A 18 -6.18 -26.33 -33.14
C LEU A 18 -6.31 -26.76 -31.66
N ALA A 19 -5.34 -27.52 -31.18
CA ALA A 19 -5.15 -27.76 -29.75
C ALA A 19 -4.44 -26.53 -29.16
N GLY A 20 -5.20 -25.63 -28.55
CA GLY A 20 -4.69 -24.62 -27.63
C GLY A 20 -4.83 -25.14 -26.21
N CYS A 21 -3.72 -25.24 -25.48
CA CYS A 21 -3.73 -25.50 -24.05
C CYS A 21 -4.16 -24.22 -23.32
N SER A 22 -5.42 -24.11 -22.91
CA SER A 22 -5.83 -23.23 -21.81
C SER A 22 -5.63 -24.00 -20.50
N SER A 23 -4.91 -23.41 -19.56
CA SER A 23 -4.99 -23.79 -18.16
C SER A 23 -6.27 -23.17 -17.60
N ASP A 24 -7.35 -23.94 -17.59
CA ASP A 24 -8.57 -23.59 -16.87
C ASP A 24 -8.26 -23.59 -15.36
N VAL A 25 -8.26 -22.39 -14.76
CA VAL A 25 -8.55 -22.25 -13.33
C VAL A 25 -10.06 -22.32 -13.22
N GLU A 26 -10.59 -23.32 -12.50
CA GLU A 26 -12.00 -23.42 -12.14
C GLU A 26 -12.38 -22.24 -11.22
N GLY A 27 -12.64 -21.08 -11.81
CA GLY A 27 -13.39 -20.00 -11.18
C GLY A 27 -14.86 -20.19 -11.51
N THR A 28 -15.66 -20.65 -10.55
CA THR A 28 -17.11 -20.57 -10.66
C THR A 28 -17.51 -19.10 -10.73
N ALA A 29 -17.93 -18.64 -11.92
CA ALA A 29 -18.63 -17.37 -12.04
C ALA A 29 -19.90 -17.43 -11.19
N VAL A 30 -19.95 -16.64 -10.13
CA VAL A 30 -21.18 -16.41 -9.37
C VAL A 30 -22.05 -15.46 -10.19
N ASP A 31 -23.21 -15.95 -10.63
CA ASP A 31 -24.21 -15.13 -11.31
C ASP A 31 -24.58 -13.92 -10.43
N SER A 32 -24.73 -12.74 -11.03
CA SER A 32 -24.97 -11.46 -10.35
C SER A 32 -26.19 -11.46 -9.44
N GLU A 33 -27.20 -12.31 -9.72
CA GLU A 33 -28.36 -12.51 -8.83
C GLU A 33 -27.98 -13.22 -7.52
N THR A 34 -27.03 -14.15 -7.55
CA THR A 34 -26.59 -14.89 -6.36
C THR A 34 -25.70 -14.02 -5.47
N ALA A 35 -24.88 -13.16 -6.06
CA ALA A 35 -24.11 -12.15 -5.33
C ALA A 35 -25.01 -11.08 -4.69
N ALA A 36 -26.08 -10.66 -5.39
CA ALA A 36 -27.07 -9.73 -4.85
C ALA A 36 -27.88 -10.34 -3.68
N LEU A 37 -28.27 -11.62 -3.79
CA LEU A 37 -29.01 -12.33 -2.73
C LEU A 37 -28.13 -12.66 -1.49
N ALA A 38 -26.83 -12.91 -1.68
CA ALA A 38 -25.89 -13.07 -0.57
C ALA A 38 -25.64 -11.75 0.17
N ALA A 39 -25.54 -10.63 -0.56
CA ALA A 39 -25.46 -9.29 0.03
C ALA A 39 -26.73 -8.93 0.83
N ASP A 40 -27.91 -9.29 0.31
CA ASP A 40 -29.22 -9.01 0.94
C ASP A 40 -29.38 -9.74 2.29
N SER A 41 -29.06 -11.03 2.33
CA SER A 41 -29.25 -11.87 3.54
C SER A 41 -28.21 -11.65 4.66
N GLY A 42 -27.07 -11.02 4.35
CA GLY A 42 -26.08 -10.56 5.33
C GLY A 42 -26.44 -9.19 5.91
N ALA A 43 -26.87 -8.25 5.06
CA ALA A 43 -27.31 -6.92 5.46
C ALA A 43 -28.60 -6.95 6.31
N GLU A 44 -29.58 -7.81 5.98
CA GLU A 44 -30.83 -7.95 6.75
C GLU A 44 -30.60 -8.38 8.21
N ARG A 45 -29.54 -9.15 8.50
CA ARG A 45 -29.22 -9.60 9.87
C ARG A 45 -28.53 -8.52 10.72
N GLN A 46 -27.90 -7.54 10.08
CA GLN A 46 -27.13 -6.45 10.70
C GLN A 46 -27.97 -5.16 10.86
N ALA A 47 -29.01 -4.98 10.04
CA ALA A 47 -29.92 -3.83 10.09
C ALA A 47 -30.81 -3.75 11.36
N ASP A 48 -30.97 -4.85 12.12
CA ASP A 48 -31.78 -4.88 13.35
C ASP A 48 -31.01 -4.42 14.61
N PHE A 49 -29.71 -4.10 14.50
CA PHE A 49 -28.91 -3.59 15.61
C PHE A 49 -29.16 -2.08 15.82
N ASP A 50 -29.42 -1.66 17.06
CA ASP A 50 -29.68 -0.27 17.41
C ASP A 50 -28.40 0.58 17.35
N ILE A 51 -28.07 1.09 16.17
CA ILE A 51 -26.88 1.92 15.92
C ILE A 51 -26.91 3.25 16.70
N GLU A 52 -28.09 3.77 17.05
CA GLU A 52 -28.26 5.02 17.82
C GLU A 52 -27.83 4.84 19.29
N SER A 53 -27.73 3.60 19.77
CA SER A 53 -27.26 3.28 21.12
C SER A 53 -25.73 3.31 21.26
N LEU A 54 -24.99 3.37 20.16
CA LEU A 54 -23.54 3.31 20.13
C LEU A 54 -22.89 4.66 20.49
N ASP A 55 -21.89 4.65 21.38
CA ASP A 55 -21.01 5.79 21.63
C ASP A 55 -19.90 5.84 20.56
N THR A 56 -20.04 6.73 19.59
CA THR A 56 -19.04 6.94 18.53
C THR A 56 -18.03 8.04 18.88
N GLY A 57 -18.14 8.66 20.07
CA GLY A 57 -17.27 9.76 20.48
C GLY A 57 -17.32 10.94 19.51
N GLY A 58 -16.13 11.49 19.20
CA GLY A 58 -15.98 12.61 18.26
C GLY A 58 -15.81 12.20 16.79
N TYR A 59 -15.84 10.92 16.48
CA TYR A 59 -15.62 10.43 15.12
C TYR A 59 -16.86 10.61 14.24
N ASN A 60 -16.65 10.99 12.98
CA ASN A 60 -17.74 11.21 12.05
C ASN A 60 -18.31 9.86 11.56
N THR A 61 -19.60 9.66 11.81
CA THR A 61 -20.36 8.47 11.44
C THR A 61 -20.92 8.51 10.02
N VAL A 62 -21.05 9.69 9.42
CA VAL A 62 -21.63 9.88 8.10
C VAL A 62 -20.56 9.60 7.03
N PRO A 63 -20.75 8.59 6.16
CA PRO A 63 -19.89 8.38 5.00
C PRO A 63 -19.91 9.61 4.09
N LYS A 64 -18.73 10.00 3.60
CA LYS A 64 -18.60 11.15 2.69
C LYS A 64 -18.44 10.65 1.27
N ASP A 65 -19.26 11.14 0.34
CA ASP A 65 -19.00 10.94 -1.08
C ASP A 65 -18.06 12.05 -1.55
N PHE A 66 -16.75 11.79 -1.46
CA PHE A 66 -15.72 12.78 -1.77
C PHE A 66 -15.89 13.42 -3.15
N GLU A 67 -16.18 12.63 -4.19
CA GLU A 67 -16.35 13.18 -5.54
C GLU A 67 -17.63 13.99 -5.68
N ALA A 68 -18.76 13.51 -5.13
CA ALA A 68 -20.04 14.23 -5.20
C ALA A 68 -19.99 15.54 -4.41
N GLU A 69 -19.18 15.59 -3.35
CA GLU A 69 -18.86 16.79 -2.57
C GLU A 69 -17.81 17.69 -3.24
N GLY A 70 -17.26 17.29 -4.41
CA GLY A 70 -16.22 18.04 -5.13
C GLY A 70 -14.85 18.02 -4.47
N ARG A 71 -14.62 17.07 -3.55
CA ARG A 71 -13.36 16.90 -2.82
C ARG A 71 -12.40 16.02 -3.61
N LEU A 72 -11.44 16.67 -4.27
CA LEU A 72 -10.44 16.05 -5.14
C LEU A 72 -9.04 16.26 -4.56
N ALA A 73 -8.01 15.69 -5.18
CA ALA A 73 -6.63 15.81 -4.73
C ALA A 73 -6.15 17.26 -4.56
N GLY A 74 -6.76 18.25 -5.23
CA GLY A 74 -6.51 19.68 -4.98
C GLY A 74 -6.71 20.11 -3.52
N ASP A 75 -7.58 19.41 -2.77
CA ASP A 75 -7.83 19.65 -1.34
C ASP A 75 -6.88 18.88 -0.40
N PHE A 76 -6.20 17.86 -0.91
CA PHE A 76 -5.34 16.95 -0.13
C PHE A 76 -3.85 17.04 -0.52
N GLY A 77 -3.55 17.74 -1.61
CA GLY A 77 -2.22 17.90 -2.17
C GLY A 77 -1.78 16.72 -3.06
N PRO A 78 -0.52 16.75 -3.53
CA PRO A 78 0.00 15.78 -4.49
C PRO A 78 0.22 14.38 -3.91
N ALA A 79 -0.07 14.15 -2.62
CA ALA A 79 0.04 12.85 -1.97
C ALA A 79 -0.79 11.77 -2.69
N VAL A 80 -1.95 12.13 -3.27
CA VAL A 80 -2.83 11.19 -3.98
C VAL A 80 -2.13 10.53 -5.17
N GLU A 81 -1.28 11.26 -5.90
CA GLU A 81 -0.47 10.67 -6.98
C GLU A 81 0.57 9.68 -6.41
N GLY A 82 1.18 10.00 -5.28
CA GLY A 82 2.13 9.12 -4.59
C GLY A 82 1.48 7.86 -4.03
N GLN A 83 0.25 7.98 -3.52
CA GLN A 83 -0.56 6.84 -3.07
C GLN A 83 -0.88 5.89 -4.25
N ARG A 84 -1.26 6.43 -5.42
CA ARG A 84 -1.48 5.63 -6.64
C ARG A 84 -0.20 4.97 -7.14
N MET A 85 0.93 5.66 -7.02
CA MET A 85 2.24 5.16 -7.42
C MET A 85 2.67 3.92 -6.62
N ALA A 86 2.16 3.73 -5.40
CA ALA A 86 2.44 2.55 -4.56
C ALA A 86 2.22 1.21 -5.28
N GLU A 87 1.17 1.10 -6.11
CA GLU A 87 0.86 -0.14 -6.87
C GLU A 87 1.94 -0.45 -7.92
N PHE A 88 2.80 0.52 -8.23
CA PHE A 88 3.85 0.45 -9.24
C PHE A 88 5.25 0.55 -8.63
N VAL A 89 5.39 0.33 -7.31
CA VAL A 89 6.67 0.17 -6.63
C VAL A 89 6.87 -1.30 -6.26
N VAL A 90 8.07 -1.81 -6.48
CA VAL A 90 8.44 -3.16 -6.11
C VAL A 90 8.67 -3.20 -4.61
N ALA A 91 7.98 -4.11 -3.93
CA ALA A 91 8.24 -4.37 -2.52
C ALA A 91 9.53 -5.21 -2.34
N PRO A 92 10.45 -4.83 -1.44
CA PRO A 92 11.74 -5.51 -1.24
C PRO A 92 11.66 -7.03 -1.01
N TYR A 93 10.62 -7.50 -0.31
CA TYR A 93 10.43 -8.94 -0.03
C TYR A 93 10.27 -9.78 -1.31
N THR A 94 9.84 -9.17 -2.41
CA THR A 94 9.71 -9.85 -3.72
C THR A 94 11.06 -10.02 -4.44
N ILE A 95 12.09 -9.30 -3.98
CA ILE A 95 13.47 -9.38 -4.47
C ILE A 95 14.28 -10.32 -3.57
N ASP A 96 14.19 -10.17 -2.25
CA ASP A 96 14.73 -11.12 -1.26
C ASP A 96 13.71 -11.34 -0.13
N PRO A 97 13.18 -12.56 0.08
CA PRO A 97 12.17 -12.84 1.09
C PRO A 97 12.56 -12.53 2.54
N LYS A 98 13.84 -12.28 2.82
CA LYS A 98 14.31 -11.86 4.16
C LYS A 98 14.14 -10.37 4.43
N LEU A 99 13.92 -9.55 3.40
CA LEU A 99 13.70 -8.10 3.49
C LEU A 99 12.25 -7.80 3.92
N VAL A 100 11.97 -8.05 5.19
CA VAL A 100 10.63 -7.93 5.79
C VAL A 100 10.66 -7.22 7.15
N SER A 101 11.83 -6.78 7.60
CA SER A 101 12.00 -6.10 8.88
C SER A 101 12.35 -4.64 8.61
N GLY A 102 11.47 -3.71 8.87
CA GLY A 102 11.73 -2.31 8.54
C GLY A 102 10.45 -1.51 8.48
N GLY A 103 10.42 -0.53 7.59
CA GLY A 103 9.18 0.21 7.32
C GLY A 103 8.89 1.41 8.21
N GLY A 104 9.94 1.98 8.82
CA GLY A 104 9.82 3.15 9.69
C GLY A 104 9.47 4.46 8.96
N MET A 105 10.15 5.55 9.32
CA MET A 105 9.84 6.88 8.78
C MET A 105 10.02 6.98 7.25
N ASN A 106 10.81 6.10 6.65
CA ASN A 106 11.15 6.10 5.22
C ASN A 106 10.19 5.25 4.36
N GLN A 107 9.10 4.74 4.94
CA GLN A 107 8.08 4.01 4.19
C GLN A 107 6.89 4.90 3.81
N GLY A 108 6.33 4.67 2.63
CA GLY A 108 5.13 5.30 2.10
C GLY A 108 5.37 6.64 1.40
N VAL A 109 4.38 7.53 1.48
CA VAL A 109 4.30 8.71 0.62
C VAL A 109 5.08 9.90 1.19
N GLY A 110 5.89 10.52 0.34
CA GLY A 110 6.51 11.84 0.55
C GLY A 110 5.89 12.91 -0.34
N VAL A 111 5.98 14.17 0.05
CA VAL A 111 5.49 15.33 -0.72
C VAL A 111 6.53 16.44 -0.63
N GLY A 112 6.84 17.08 -1.76
CA GLY A 112 7.67 18.29 -1.79
C GLY A 112 9.16 18.08 -1.49
N GLY A 113 9.61 16.86 -1.24
CA GLY A 113 10.92 16.60 -0.65
C GLY A 113 11.40 15.16 -0.82
N LEU A 114 12.70 14.96 -0.60
CA LEU A 114 13.38 13.65 -0.67
C LEU A 114 13.65 13.03 0.71
N ALA A 115 13.14 13.61 1.80
CA ALA A 115 13.39 13.12 3.15
C ALA A 115 12.96 11.66 3.36
N LYS A 116 11.91 11.20 2.65
CA LYS A 116 11.46 9.80 2.67
C LYS A 116 12.50 8.80 2.13
N LEU A 117 13.45 9.27 1.32
CA LEU A 117 14.54 8.46 0.77
C LEU A 117 15.71 8.35 1.77
N GLY A 118 15.64 9.00 2.94
CA GLY A 118 16.77 9.16 3.86
C GLY A 118 17.76 10.24 3.42
N LEU A 119 17.46 10.99 2.35
CA LEU A 119 18.29 12.07 1.84
C LEU A 119 17.91 13.37 2.56
N LEU A 120 18.66 13.73 3.60
CA LEU A 120 18.32 14.78 4.57
C LEU A 120 19.29 15.97 4.60
N SER A 121 20.33 15.99 3.75
CA SER A 121 21.29 17.09 3.75
C SER A 121 20.67 18.40 3.26
N GLU A 122 21.29 19.53 3.63
CA GLU A 122 20.89 20.84 3.12
C GLU A 122 21.08 20.94 1.60
N SER A 123 22.13 20.32 1.04
CA SER A 123 22.37 20.28 -0.40
C SER A 123 21.24 19.55 -1.14
N VAL A 124 20.87 18.35 -0.68
CA VAL A 124 19.73 17.57 -1.20
C VAL A 124 18.44 18.37 -1.09
N SER A 125 18.21 19.05 0.03
CA SER A 125 16.99 19.86 0.23
C SER A 125 16.90 20.99 -0.81
N ALA A 126 18.00 21.69 -1.06
CA ALA A 126 18.07 22.73 -2.09
C ALA A 126 17.88 22.17 -3.52
N ILE A 127 18.43 20.99 -3.80
CA ILE A 127 18.23 20.27 -5.08
C ILE A 127 16.74 19.90 -5.25
N SER A 128 16.10 19.35 -4.21
CA SER A 128 14.69 18.97 -4.22
C SER A 128 13.76 20.16 -4.45
N GLU A 129 14.03 21.30 -3.81
CA GLU A 129 13.26 22.54 -4.00
C GLU A 129 13.40 23.10 -5.43
N LYS A 130 14.61 23.06 -5.98
CA LYS A 130 14.91 23.56 -7.34
C LYS A 130 14.15 22.82 -8.44
N TYR A 131 13.93 21.52 -8.28
CA TYR A 131 13.30 20.65 -9.28
C TYR A 131 11.84 20.31 -8.97
N GLU A 132 11.25 20.93 -7.93
CA GLU A 132 9.84 20.83 -7.60
C GLU A 132 9.34 19.38 -7.45
N VAL A 133 10.00 18.58 -6.60
CA VAL A 133 9.56 17.22 -6.29
C VAL A 133 8.07 17.21 -5.91
N ILE A 134 7.25 16.55 -6.71
CA ILE A 134 5.79 16.53 -6.52
C ILE A 134 5.45 15.59 -5.36
N THR A 135 5.87 14.34 -5.49
CA THR A 135 5.60 13.28 -4.51
C THR A 135 6.59 12.13 -4.66
N THR A 136 6.71 11.32 -3.62
CA THR A 136 7.52 10.09 -3.62
C THR A 136 6.69 8.94 -3.06
N PHE A 137 7.07 7.72 -3.42
CA PHE A 137 6.70 6.53 -2.67
C PHE A 137 7.97 5.72 -2.41
N SER A 138 8.17 5.30 -1.17
CA SER A 138 9.39 4.64 -0.70
C SER A 138 9.05 3.40 0.12
N ASP A 139 9.85 2.35 -0.03
CA ASP A 139 9.81 1.18 0.85
C ASP A 139 11.24 0.75 1.20
N PHE A 140 11.53 0.73 2.49
CA PHE A 140 12.83 0.39 3.05
C PHE A 140 12.66 -0.76 4.04
N GLN A 141 13.27 -1.89 3.69
CA GLN A 141 13.22 -3.10 4.48
C GLN A 141 14.63 -3.64 4.69
N ASP A 142 14.83 -4.23 5.85
CA ASP A 142 16.05 -4.88 6.29
C ASP A 142 15.81 -6.36 6.59
N TYR A 143 16.90 -7.09 6.76
CA TYR A 143 16.87 -8.36 7.48
C TYR A 143 16.63 -8.10 8.97
N ALA A 144 16.06 -9.09 9.66
CA ALA A 144 15.77 -8.98 11.10
C ALA A 144 17.02 -8.71 11.97
N ASP A 145 18.21 -9.08 11.51
CA ASP A 145 19.48 -8.80 12.18
C ASP A 145 20.14 -7.48 11.76
N GLY A 146 19.53 -6.74 10.82
CA GLY A 146 20.03 -5.47 10.28
C GLY A 146 21.29 -5.61 9.43
N SER A 147 21.70 -6.83 9.05
CA SER A 147 22.93 -7.05 8.27
C SER A 147 22.81 -6.58 6.82
N HIS A 148 21.58 -6.54 6.29
CA HIS A 148 21.29 -6.21 4.90
C HIS A 148 20.00 -5.41 4.83
N GLY A 149 19.97 -4.43 3.93
CA GLY A 149 18.81 -3.58 3.71
C GLY A 149 18.68 -3.15 2.26
N LEU A 150 17.44 -2.94 1.83
CA LEU A 150 17.08 -2.43 0.52
C LEU A 150 15.96 -1.40 0.65
N GLY A 151 16.25 -0.19 0.19
CA GLY A 151 15.30 0.86 -0.09
C GLY A 151 15.03 0.94 -1.59
N ILE A 152 13.76 0.98 -1.97
CA ILE A 152 13.31 1.32 -3.32
C ILE A 152 12.41 2.55 -3.19
N SER A 153 12.72 3.59 -3.95
CA SER A 153 11.94 4.82 -3.98
C SER A 153 11.69 5.26 -5.41
N VAL A 154 10.46 5.66 -5.69
CA VAL A 154 10.10 6.32 -6.94
C VAL A 154 9.72 7.75 -6.64
N VAL A 155 10.30 8.69 -7.39
CA VAL A 155 10.10 10.12 -7.24
C VAL A 155 9.41 10.66 -8.48
N ARG A 156 8.29 11.39 -8.31
CA ARG A 156 7.56 12.07 -9.39
C ARG A 156 8.00 13.54 -9.46
N LEU A 157 8.48 13.96 -10.62
CA LEU A 157 8.93 15.33 -10.93
C LEU A 157 8.02 15.95 -11.99
N PRO A 158 7.94 17.27 -12.18
CA PRO A 158 7.00 17.88 -13.15
C PRO A 158 7.09 17.30 -14.57
N ASP A 159 8.31 17.00 -15.04
CA ASP A 159 8.60 16.47 -16.37
C ASP A 159 9.89 15.61 -16.39
N GLU A 160 10.15 14.99 -17.55
CA GLU A 160 11.33 14.14 -17.79
C GLU A 160 12.66 14.92 -17.68
N ALA A 161 12.68 16.18 -18.10
CA ALA A 161 13.89 17.00 -18.00
C ALA A 161 14.26 17.26 -16.52
N SER A 162 13.27 17.52 -15.68
CA SER A 162 13.44 17.70 -14.24
C SER A 162 13.87 16.40 -13.57
N ALA A 163 13.29 15.26 -13.98
CA ALA A 163 13.68 13.93 -13.49
C ALA A 163 15.13 13.58 -13.82
N ALA A 164 15.60 13.89 -15.04
CA ALA A 164 17.00 13.69 -15.42
C ALA A 164 17.94 14.62 -14.64
N ALA A 165 17.59 15.91 -14.56
CA ALA A 165 18.44 16.90 -13.94
C ALA A 165 18.60 16.71 -12.42
N ILE A 166 17.53 16.31 -11.72
CA ILE A 166 17.62 16.01 -10.28
C ILE A 166 18.47 14.75 -10.02
N ALA A 167 18.31 13.70 -10.84
CA ALA A 167 19.11 12.47 -10.72
C ALA A 167 20.60 12.76 -10.93
N ASP A 168 20.94 13.54 -11.97
CA ASP A 168 22.31 13.96 -12.25
C ASP A 168 22.92 14.79 -11.12
N GLU A 169 22.15 15.72 -10.52
CA GLU A 169 22.65 16.55 -9.41
C GLU A 169 22.81 15.79 -8.10
N LEU A 170 21.90 14.87 -7.77
CA LEU A 170 22.03 14.00 -6.61
C LEU A 170 23.23 13.05 -6.76
N TYR A 171 23.40 12.46 -7.94
CA TYR A 171 24.57 11.64 -8.25
C TYR A 171 25.87 12.44 -8.13
N ALA A 172 25.90 13.68 -8.64
CA ALA A 172 27.07 14.55 -8.51
C ALA A 172 27.37 14.94 -7.05
N ASP A 173 26.34 15.20 -6.24
CA ASP A 173 26.46 15.50 -4.80
C ASP A 173 27.08 14.31 -4.02
N GLU A 174 26.65 13.08 -4.31
CA GLU A 174 27.24 11.87 -3.70
C GLU A 174 28.73 11.68 -4.07
N LEU A 175 29.17 12.15 -5.25
CA LEU A 175 30.57 12.06 -5.68
C LEU A 175 31.48 13.12 -5.06
N THR A 176 30.94 14.22 -4.53
CA THR A 176 31.74 15.31 -3.96
C THR A 176 31.67 15.37 -2.44
N ASP A 177 30.46 15.45 -1.91
CA ASP A 177 30.21 15.70 -0.49
C ASP A 177 29.72 14.41 0.20
N GLY A 178 29.00 13.54 -0.53
CA GLY A 178 28.37 12.36 0.06
C GLY A 178 27.34 12.74 1.14
N SER A 179 27.07 11.87 2.10
CA SER A 179 26.33 12.24 3.31
C SER A 179 27.16 13.10 4.31
N GLY A 180 28.18 13.79 3.81
CA GLY A 180 29.29 14.36 4.58
C GLY A 180 28.95 15.64 5.34
N GLY A 181 28.48 15.50 6.58
CA GLY A 181 28.77 16.42 7.67
C GLY A 181 29.92 15.92 8.57
N ASP A 182 30.37 16.74 9.53
CA ASP A 182 31.29 16.35 10.64
C ASP A 182 30.57 15.44 11.67
N ASP A 183 29.89 14.38 11.21
CA ASP A 183 29.02 13.53 12.01
C ASP A 183 29.37 12.04 11.81
N ILE A 184 28.91 11.18 12.74
CA ILE A 184 29.06 9.72 12.70
C ILE A 184 28.32 9.06 11.52
N PHE A 185 27.57 9.84 10.75
CA PHE A 185 26.90 9.48 9.51
C PHE A 185 27.63 10.04 8.27
N ALA A 186 28.95 10.19 8.33
CA ALA A 186 29.74 10.49 7.15
C ALA A 186 30.06 9.21 6.35
N SER A 187 30.05 9.31 5.02
CA SER A 187 30.57 8.28 4.10
C SER A 187 31.82 8.74 3.35
N GLY A 188 32.07 10.05 3.29
CA GLY A 188 32.95 10.66 2.30
C GLY A 188 32.42 10.52 0.87
N ALA A 189 33.24 10.95 -0.09
CA ALA A 189 32.92 10.90 -1.52
C ALA A 189 32.74 9.45 -2.00
N ALA A 190 31.64 9.21 -2.73
CA ALA A 190 31.33 7.90 -3.27
C ALA A 190 32.17 7.55 -4.52
N THR A 191 32.27 6.26 -4.82
CA THR A 191 32.97 5.74 -6.00
C THR A 191 31.98 5.27 -7.05
N PRO A 192 32.05 5.76 -8.31
CA PRO A 192 31.18 5.27 -9.39
C PRO A 192 31.34 3.77 -9.64
N ILE A 193 30.24 3.08 -9.90
CA ILE A 193 30.21 1.68 -10.32
C ILE A 193 29.28 1.48 -11.52
N THR A 194 29.43 0.35 -12.21
CA THR A 194 28.52 -0.06 -13.28
C THR A 194 27.66 -1.22 -12.79
N LEU A 195 26.36 -1.19 -13.07
CA LEU A 195 25.45 -2.30 -12.84
C LEU A 195 25.24 -3.09 -14.15
N PRO A 196 25.49 -4.42 -14.17
CA PRO A 196 25.28 -5.23 -15.37
C PRO A 196 23.85 -5.11 -15.91
N GLY A 197 23.70 -4.97 -17.23
CA GLY A 197 22.39 -4.89 -17.88
C GLY A 197 21.66 -3.54 -17.76
N LEU A 198 22.21 -2.59 -17.01
CA LEU A 198 21.59 -1.30 -16.69
C LEU A 198 22.52 -0.13 -17.09
N PRO A 199 22.81 0.07 -18.40
CA PRO A 199 23.76 1.08 -18.85
C PRO A 199 23.27 2.52 -18.65
N ASP A 200 21.97 2.73 -18.51
CA ASP A 200 21.32 4.03 -18.33
C ASP A 200 21.10 4.37 -16.83
N THR A 201 21.68 3.56 -15.92
CA THR A 201 21.62 3.78 -14.47
C THR A 201 22.95 4.34 -13.97
N GLN A 202 22.88 5.46 -13.24
CA GLN A 202 23.99 5.97 -12.47
C GLN A 202 24.04 5.25 -11.12
N ALA A 203 25.20 4.71 -10.74
CA ALA A 203 25.34 4.01 -9.47
C ALA A 203 26.69 4.34 -8.82
N VAL A 204 26.68 4.41 -7.50
CA VAL A 204 27.88 4.62 -6.69
C VAL A 204 27.94 3.60 -5.57
N THR A 205 29.14 3.42 -5.02
CA THR A 205 29.35 2.69 -3.78
C THR A 205 30.19 3.51 -2.82
N TYR A 206 29.91 3.37 -1.53
CA TYR A 206 30.64 4.01 -0.45
C TYR A 206 30.53 3.18 0.82
N ARG A 207 31.39 3.50 1.79
CA ARG A 207 31.40 2.89 3.10
C ARG A 207 31.12 3.96 4.15
N TRP A 208 30.13 3.72 4.99
CA TRP A 208 29.87 4.57 6.15
C TRP A 208 30.99 4.42 7.18
N GLU A 209 31.26 5.47 7.95
CA GLU A 209 32.18 5.39 9.10
C GLU A 209 31.73 4.35 10.15
N THR A 210 30.44 4.01 10.18
CA THR A 210 29.87 2.91 10.97
C THR A 210 30.30 1.52 10.48
N GLY A 211 30.88 1.44 9.28
CA GLY A 211 31.44 0.24 8.70
C GLY A 211 30.56 -0.46 7.67
N SER A 212 29.32 -0.03 7.42
CA SER A 212 28.46 -0.68 6.41
C SER A 212 28.83 -0.25 4.99
N ASP A 213 28.74 -1.18 4.04
CA ASP A 213 28.89 -0.88 2.61
C ASP A 213 27.53 -0.55 2.00
N THR A 214 27.51 0.43 1.11
CA THR A 214 26.27 0.88 0.46
C THR A 214 26.45 1.00 -1.05
N VAL A 215 25.37 0.69 -1.77
CA VAL A 215 25.19 1.00 -3.19
C VAL A 215 23.95 1.88 -3.33
N SER A 216 24.14 3.11 -3.81
CA SER A 216 23.06 3.99 -4.25
C SER A 216 22.95 3.92 -5.78
N SER A 217 21.73 4.01 -6.31
CA SER A 217 21.54 4.16 -7.76
C SER A 217 20.42 5.13 -8.10
N TYR A 218 20.53 5.72 -9.29
CA TYR A 218 19.60 6.67 -9.87
C TYR A 218 19.29 6.23 -11.31
N THR A 219 18.02 5.91 -11.57
CA THR A 219 17.54 5.51 -12.89
C THR A 219 16.36 6.35 -13.31
N VAL A 220 16.48 7.09 -14.40
CA VAL A 220 15.41 7.96 -14.93
C VAL A 220 14.44 7.12 -15.75
N ASN A 221 13.13 7.38 -15.59
CA ASN A 221 12.07 6.73 -16.36
C ASN A 221 10.89 7.71 -16.59
N GLY A 222 10.93 8.42 -17.72
CA GLY A 222 9.96 9.48 -18.01
C GLY A 222 10.03 10.59 -16.96
N PRO A 223 8.90 11.09 -16.43
CA PRO A 223 8.90 12.14 -15.42
C PRO A 223 9.14 11.61 -13.99
N HIS A 224 9.78 10.45 -13.87
CA HIS A 224 10.15 9.84 -12.62
C HIS A 224 11.64 9.52 -12.61
N PHE A 225 12.22 9.42 -11.42
CA PHE A 225 13.43 8.64 -11.23
C PHE A 225 13.25 7.63 -10.11
N ILE A 226 13.95 6.51 -10.25
CA ILE A 226 14.03 5.43 -9.28
C ILE A 226 15.32 5.62 -8.51
N TYR A 227 15.22 5.71 -7.19
CA TYR A 227 16.34 5.67 -6.27
C TYR A 227 16.34 4.32 -5.56
N THR A 228 17.49 3.64 -5.58
CA THR A 228 17.70 2.45 -4.75
C THR A 228 18.81 2.69 -3.75
N TYR A 229 18.63 2.19 -2.54
CA TYR A 229 19.62 2.23 -1.48
C TYR A 229 19.80 0.82 -0.92
N ALA A 230 20.93 0.17 -1.23
CA ALA A 230 21.24 -1.15 -0.71
C ALA A 230 22.39 -1.06 0.29
N THR A 231 22.18 -1.56 1.52
CA THR A 231 23.21 -1.61 2.57
C THR A 231 23.54 -3.05 2.93
N THR A 232 24.81 -3.34 3.19
CA THR A 232 25.31 -4.67 3.53
C THR A 232 26.52 -4.58 4.47
N THR A 233 26.90 -5.70 5.06
CA THR A 233 28.12 -5.83 5.85
C THR A 233 29.37 -5.88 4.94
N PRO A 234 30.56 -5.47 5.44
CA PRO A 234 31.80 -5.46 4.65
C PRO A 234 32.28 -6.79 4.07
N ASP A 235 31.75 -7.90 4.58
CA ASP A 235 32.09 -9.25 4.14
C ASP A 235 31.23 -9.75 2.97
N ASP A 236 30.16 -9.02 2.60
CA ASP A 236 29.32 -9.34 1.44
C ASP A 236 29.03 -8.14 0.49
N PRO A 237 30.05 -7.37 0.07
CA PRO A 237 29.85 -6.14 -0.73
C PRO A 237 29.23 -6.38 -2.11
N GLU A 238 29.28 -7.61 -2.63
CA GLU A 238 28.66 -7.95 -3.92
C GLU A 238 27.14 -8.11 -3.81
N TRP A 239 26.61 -8.45 -2.62
CA TRP A 239 25.16 -8.51 -2.40
C TRP A 239 24.48 -7.18 -2.74
N ALA A 240 25.05 -6.05 -2.33
CA ALA A 240 24.46 -4.73 -2.57
C ALA A 240 24.36 -4.36 -4.05
N LYS A 241 25.28 -4.85 -4.89
CA LYS A 241 25.21 -4.67 -6.35
C LYS A 241 24.18 -5.60 -6.99
N ASP A 242 24.17 -6.87 -6.57
CA ASP A 242 23.22 -7.88 -7.06
C ASP A 242 21.77 -7.52 -6.73
N ILE A 243 21.48 -7.20 -5.47
CA ILE A 243 20.13 -6.84 -5.00
C ILE A 243 19.62 -5.59 -5.74
N THR A 244 20.47 -4.57 -5.92
CA THR A 244 20.14 -3.34 -6.63
C THR A 244 19.83 -3.64 -8.11
N THR A 245 20.64 -4.48 -8.76
CA THR A 245 20.42 -4.88 -10.16
C THR A 245 19.07 -5.58 -10.31
N ARG A 246 18.80 -6.60 -9.48
CA ARG A 246 17.53 -7.35 -9.51
C ARG A 246 16.32 -6.48 -9.18
N ALA A 247 16.46 -5.52 -8.26
CA ALA A 247 15.41 -4.57 -7.93
C ALA A 247 15.06 -3.69 -9.14
N LEU A 248 16.06 -3.09 -9.79
CA LEU A 248 15.86 -2.24 -10.97
C LEU A 248 15.30 -3.00 -12.16
N GLU A 249 15.76 -4.23 -12.42
CA GLU A 249 15.24 -5.10 -13.47
C GLU A 249 13.73 -5.36 -13.34
N LYS A 250 13.18 -5.36 -12.11
CA LYS A 250 11.74 -5.46 -11.87
C LYS A 250 11.05 -4.10 -11.81
N GLN A 251 11.68 -3.10 -11.21
CA GLN A 251 11.08 -1.79 -10.95
C GLN A 251 10.88 -0.98 -12.24
N ILE A 252 11.83 -1.00 -13.16
CA ILE A 252 11.75 -0.26 -14.44
C ILE A 252 10.52 -0.69 -15.25
N PRO A 253 10.31 -1.98 -15.58
CA PRO A 253 9.13 -2.39 -16.35
C PRO A 253 7.81 -2.22 -15.57
N LEU A 254 7.82 -2.36 -14.24
CA LEU A 254 6.63 -2.11 -13.43
C LEU A 254 6.21 -0.63 -13.52
N LEU A 255 7.15 0.29 -13.33
CA LEU A 255 6.89 1.73 -13.36
C LEU A 255 6.47 2.21 -14.76
N ALA A 256 6.95 1.57 -15.83
CA ALA A 256 6.50 1.86 -17.19
C ALA A 256 4.99 1.61 -17.40
N GLY A 257 4.37 0.79 -16.54
CA GLY A 257 2.93 0.55 -16.52
C GLY A 257 2.12 1.57 -15.72
N PHE A 258 2.76 2.47 -14.97
CA PHE A 258 2.06 3.46 -14.13
C PHE A 258 1.34 4.49 -15.01
N PRO A 259 -0.01 4.59 -14.97
CA PRO A 259 -0.75 5.64 -15.65
C PRO A 259 -0.65 6.95 -14.87
N TYR A 260 0.55 7.53 -14.86
CA TYR A 260 0.84 8.78 -14.17
C TYR A 260 -0.03 9.91 -14.75
N THR A 261 -0.43 10.82 -13.87
CA THR A 261 -1.31 11.94 -14.21
C THR A 261 -0.47 13.07 -14.79
N PRO A 262 -0.87 13.71 -15.89
CA PRO A 262 -0.28 14.98 -16.30
C PRO A 262 -0.25 15.96 -15.12
N THR A 263 0.87 16.63 -14.90
CA THR A 263 1.08 17.46 -13.68
C THR A 263 -0.05 18.47 -13.41
N PRO A 264 -0.59 19.20 -14.42
CA PRO A 264 -1.71 20.12 -14.20
C PRO A 264 -3.05 19.44 -13.82
N GLU A 265 -3.19 18.14 -14.07
CA GLU A 265 -4.41 17.36 -13.82
C GLU A 265 -4.36 16.64 -12.45
N ILE A 266 -3.22 16.62 -11.77
CA ILE A 266 -3.09 16.02 -10.43
C ILE A 266 -4.16 16.53 -9.45
N PRO A 267 -4.49 17.84 -9.38
CA PRO A 267 -5.54 18.33 -8.49
C PRO A 267 -6.94 17.76 -8.75
N GLU A 268 -7.19 17.20 -9.93
CA GLU A 268 -8.48 16.62 -10.33
C GLU A 268 -8.61 15.14 -9.95
N LEU A 269 -7.56 14.53 -9.40
CA LEU A 269 -7.59 13.13 -9.01
C LEU A 269 -8.64 12.85 -7.93
N VAL A 270 -9.33 11.72 -8.12
CA VAL A 270 -10.22 11.15 -7.12
C VAL A 270 -9.41 10.65 -5.94
N VAL A 271 -9.85 11.01 -4.73
CA VAL A 271 -9.22 10.57 -3.46
C VAL A 271 -9.76 9.23 -3.00
N ASP A 272 -11.07 9.01 -3.20
CA ASP A 272 -11.76 7.80 -2.78
C ASP A 272 -12.12 6.91 -3.98
N MET A 273 -11.11 6.20 -4.49
CA MET A 273 -11.30 5.25 -5.58
C MET A 273 -12.30 4.17 -5.16
N ASP A 274 -13.34 4.02 -5.98
CA ASP A 274 -14.44 3.07 -5.78
C ASP A 274 -15.16 3.16 -4.42
N LYS A 275 -15.14 4.35 -3.78
CA LYS A 275 -15.91 4.68 -2.57
C LYS A 275 -15.59 3.83 -1.32
N VAL A 276 -14.36 3.31 -1.22
CA VAL A 276 -13.92 2.46 -0.09
C VAL A 276 -13.45 3.30 1.09
N LEU A 277 -12.81 4.45 0.87
CA LEU A 277 -12.37 5.36 1.93
C LEU A 277 -13.55 5.97 2.70
N ALA A 278 -14.67 6.24 2.03
CA ALA A 278 -15.92 6.68 2.66
C ALA A 278 -16.41 5.70 3.75
N ARG A 279 -16.06 4.41 3.64
CA ARG A 279 -16.43 3.36 4.59
C ARG A 279 -15.46 3.25 5.76
N ALA A 280 -14.27 3.84 5.70
CA ALA A 280 -13.30 3.83 6.79
C ALA A 280 -13.59 4.93 7.82
N VAL A 281 -13.20 4.69 9.07
CA VAL A 281 -13.22 5.71 10.13
C VAL A 281 -12.17 6.76 9.80
N GLY A 282 -12.63 7.98 9.58
CA GLY A 282 -11.76 9.14 9.37
C GLY A 282 -11.15 9.63 10.68
N TYR A 283 -10.18 10.52 10.56
CA TYR A 283 -9.60 11.23 11.69
C TYR A 283 -10.52 12.35 12.19
N THR A 284 -10.43 12.67 13.47
CA THR A 284 -11.08 13.84 14.06
C THR A 284 -10.34 15.13 13.66
N GLU A 285 -10.94 16.29 13.91
CA GLU A 285 -10.34 17.59 13.51
C GLU A 285 -9.01 17.91 14.23
N ASP A 286 -8.78 17.30 15.40
CA ASP A 286 -7.58 17.43 16.22
C ASP A 286 -6.50 16.39 15.91
N GLU A 287 -6.80 15.38 15.08
CA GLU A 287 -5.86 14.35 14.69
C GLU A 287 -5.06 14.77 13.44
N THR A 288 -3.76 14.46 13.43
CA THR A 288 -2.89 14.72 12.26
C THR A 288 -2.79 13.47 11.40
N THR A 289 -2.88 13.64 10.08
CA THR A 289 -2.77 12.55 9.10
C THR A 289 -1.44 12.58 8.41
N ARG A 290 -0.91 11.41 8.06
CA ARG A 290 0.28 11.24 7.23
C ARG A 290 -0.12 11.20 5.76
N ASN A 291 0.83 11.50 4.88
CA ASN A 291 0.59 11.46 3.43
C ASN A 291 0.18 10.07 2.91
N SER A 292 0.54 8.99 3.62
CA SER A 292 0.13 7.63 3.27
C SER A 292 -1.27 7.26 3.76
N GLU A 293 -1.88 8.09 4.61
CA GLU A 293 -3.21 7.88 5.18
C GLU A 293 -4.25 8.69 4.39
N LEU A 294 -5.53 8.46 4.66
CA LEU A 294 -6.65 8.95 3.85
C LEU A 294 -6.49 8.55 2.38
N ALA A 295 -6.12 7.29 2.16
CA ALA A 295 -5.72 6.74 0.87
C ALA A 295 -6.50 5.47 0.53
N VAL A 296 -6.64 5.16 -0.75
CA VAL A 296 -7.10 3.85 -1.24
C VAL A 296 -6.00 3.21 -2.06
N TYR A 297 -5.45 2.10 -1.54
CA TYR A 297 -4.43 1.32 -2.21
C TYR A 297 -5.04 0.14 -2.98
N GLY A 298 -4.38 -0.26 -4.05
CA GLY A 298 -4.58 -1.59 -4.62
C GLY A 298 -3.85 -2.66 -3.79
N PRO A 299 -3.97 -3.94 -4.19
CA PRO A 299 -3.35 -5.05 -3.47
C PRO A 299 -1.85 -4.88 -3.31
N LEU A 300 -1.10 -4.59 -4.38
CA LEU A 300 0.36 -4.50 -4.30
C LEU A 300 0.82 -3.28 -3.50
N GLY A 301 0.14 -2.15 -3.66
CA GLY A 301 0.41 -0.92 -2.93
C GLY A 301 0.21 -1.07 -1.42
N TRP A 302 -0.81 -1.85 -1.01
CA TRP A 302 -1.04 -2.13 0.42
C TRP A 302 0.06 -2.99 1.04
N LEU A 303 0.62 -3.95 0.29
CA LEU A 303 1.60 -4.92 0.81
C LEU A 303 2.89 -4.27 1.32
N HIS A 304 3.19 -3.04 0.93
CA HIS A 304 4.28 -2.28 1.54
C HIS A 304 4.06 -2.07 3.05
N PHE A 305 2.81 -1.90 3.49
CA PHE A 305 2.44 -1.64 4.88
C PHE A 305 2.10 -2.90 5.68
N ASP A 306 2.06 -4.06 5.02
CA ASP A 306 1.69 -5.30 5.66
C ASP A 306 2.88 -5.96 6.38
N SER A 307 2.60 -6.61 7.50
CA SER A 307 3.60 -7.31 8.30
C SER A 307 3.99 -8.69 7.75
N ASN A 308 3.18 -9.28 6.86
CA ASN A 308 3.39 -10.62 6.29
C ASN A 308 3.06 -10.62 4.77
N PRO A 309 3.71 -9.77 3.97
CA PRO A 309 3.18 -9.38 2.67
C PRO A 309 3.06 -10.53 1.68
N ALA A 310 3.95 -11.53 1.73
CA ALA A 310 3.83 -12.71 0.86
C ALA A 310 2.56 -13.53 1.14
N GLN A 311 2.20 -13.74 2.42
CA GLN A 311 0.99 -14.47 2.79
C GLN A 311 -0.27 -13.65 2.47
N THR A 312 -0.21 -12.34 2.71
CA THR A 312 -1.32 -11.42 2.42
C THR A 312 -1.57 -11.29 0.93
N ALA A 313 -0.53 -11.34 0.09
CA ALA A 313 -0.67 -11.35 -1.37
C ALA A 313 -1.49 -12.56 -1.86
N GLU A 314 -1.14 -13.76 -1.40
CA GLU A 314 -1.88 -15.00 -1.74
C GLU A 314 -3.33 -14.94 -1.24
N LEU A 315 -3.54 -14.38 -0.05
CA LEU A 315 -4.87 -14.19 0.52
C LEU A 315 -5.71 -13.22 -0.32
N PHE A 316 -5.13 -12.10 -0.75
CA PHE A 316 -5.83 -11.11 -1.58
C PHE A 316 -6.20 -11.67 -2.93
N GLU A 317 -5.31 -12.40 -3.59
CA GLU A 317 -5.61 -13.09 -4.85
C GLU A 317 -6.76 -14.09 -4.67
N LYS A 318 -6.69 -14.93 -3.63
CA LYS A 318 -7.72 -15.95 -3.33
C LYS A 318 -9.10 -15.35 -3.06
N THR A 319 -9.16 -14.20 -2.39
CA THR A 319 -10.41 -13.58 -1.93
C THR A 319 -10.91 -12.47 -2.85
N GLY A 320 -10.16 -12.17 -3.91
CA GLY A 320 -10.44 -11.07 -4.82
C GLY A 320 -10.42 -9.72 -4.10
N THR A 321 -9.53 -9.55 -3.10
CA THR A 321 -9.33 -8.26 -2.45
C THR A 321 -8.68 -7.31 -3.43
N ASP A 322 -9.34 -6.19 -3.73
CA ASP A 322 -8.92 -5.29 -4.81
C ASP A 322 -8.69 -3.84 -4.36
N ARG A 323 -9.19 -3.47 -3.18
CA ARG A 323 -9.01 -2.14 -2.57
C ARG A 323 -8.79 -2.24 -1.08
N VAL A 324 -7.88 -1.41 -0.58
CA VAL A 324 -7.64 -1.23 0.84
C VAL A 324 -7.62 0.27 1.15
N ALA A 325 -8.64 0.74 1.86
CA ALA A 325 -8.66 2.09 2.38
C ALA A 325 -7.86 2.17 3.67
N MET A 326 -6.92 3.11 3.74
CA MET A 326 -6.13 3.40 4.93
C MET A 326 -6.58 4.74 5.52
N ALA A 327 -7.16 4.72 6.72
CA ALA A 327 -7.48 5.89 7.51
C ALA A 327 -7.24 5.58 9.00
N ASN A 328 -8.06 6.11 9.91
CA ASN A 328 -7.97 5.75 11.33
C ASN A 328 -8.38 4.27 11.57
N SER A 329 -9.18 3.72 10.66
CA SER A 329 -9.30 2.26 10.45
C SER A 329 -8.81 1.89 9.05
N THR A 330 -8.46 0.61 8.88
CA THR A 330 -8.18 0.03 7.55
C THR A 330 -9.40 -0.74 7.08
N VAL A 331 -9.87 -0.50 5.85
CA VAL A 331 -11.01 -1.23 5.26
C VAL A 331 -10.57 -1.94 3.99
N TYR A 332 -10.73 -3.25 3.96
CA TYR A 332 -10.44 -4.14 2.83
C TYR A 332 -11.74 -4.45 2.09
N ARG A 333 -11.77 -4.30 0.77
CA ARG A 333 -12.88 -4.77 -0.07
C ARG A 333 -12.48 -6.08 -0.75
N THR A 334 -13.29 -7.10 -0.55
CA THR A 334 -13.14 -8.43 -1.17
C THR A 334 -14.18 -8.64 -2.27
N ALA A 335 -14.07 -9.73 -3.04
CA ALA A 335 -15.04 -10.04 -4.10
C ALA A 335 -16.40 -10.51 -3.58
N SER A 336 -16.51 -10.95 -2.31
CA SER A 336 -17.73 -11.54 -1.74
C SER A 336 -17.73 -11.49 -0.21
N PRO A 337 -18.90 -11.57 0.44
CA PRO A 337 -18.97 -11.69 1.90
C PRO A 337 -18.16 -12.85 2.48
N GLU A 338 -18.15 -14.01 1.81
CA GLU A 338 -17.35 -15.17 2.21
C GLU A 338 -15.83 -14.90 2.09
N GLY A 339 -15.44 -14.08 1.11
CA GLY A 339 -14.08 -13.57 0.97
C GLY A 339 -13.69 -12.71 2.17
N ALA A 340 -14.57 -11.81 2.62
CA ALA A 340 -14.35 -10.97 3.79
C ALA A 340 -14.18 -11.79 5.08
N GLU A 341 -15.02 -12.82 5.29
CA GLU A 341 -14.85 -13.76 6.40
C GLU A 341 -13.50 -14.49 6.33
N THR A 342 -13.09 -14.93 5.15
CA THR A 342 -11.79 -15.59 4.93
C THR A 342 -10.62 -14.67 5.28
N VAL A 343 -10.69 -13.39 4.88
CA VAL A 343 -9.66 -12.38 5.22
C VAL A 343 -9.61 -12.12 6.72
N ARG A 344 -10.77 -11.89 7.35
CA ARG A 344 -10.89 -11.70 8.81
C ARG A 344 -10.24 -12.85 9.58
N ASP A 345 -10.60 -14.08 9.24
CA ASP A 345 -10.12 -15.28 9.94
C ASP A 345 -8.60 -15.48 9.74
N ALA A 346 -8.08 -15.18 8.54
CA ALA A 346 -6.66 -15.23 8.25
C ALA A 346 -5.87 -14.18 9.06
N PHE A 347 -6.37 -12.95 9.16
CA PHE A 347 -5.75 -11.90 9.96
C PHE A 347 -5.80 -12.20 11.46
N LEU A 348 -6.92 -12.69 11.98
CA LEU A 348 -7.00 -13.18 13.36
C LEU A 348 -5.99 -14.31 13.63
N ALA A 349 -5.79 -15.22 12.67
CA ALA A 349 -4.78 -16.27 12.80
C ALA A 349 -3.35 -15.71 12.73
N GLN A 350 -3.10 -14.69 11.92
CA GLN A 350 -1.82 -13.98 11.83
C GLN A 350 -1.49 -13.23 13.12
N THR A 351 -2.44 -12.48 13.68
CA THR A 351 -2.28 -11.80 14.98
C THR A 351 -1.86 -12.79 16.07
N ARG A 352 -2.51 -13.96 16.17
CA ARG A 352 -2.16 -15.01 17.14
C ARG A 352 -0.74 -15.57 16.93
N ARG A 353 -0.29 -15.66 15.68
CA ARG A 353 1.08 -16.14 15.37
C ARG A 353 2.13 -15.09 15.72
N ASN A 354 1.86 -13.83 15.44
CA ASN A 354 2.82 -12.73 15.63
C ASN A 354 2.91 -12.28 17.09
N TYR A 355 1.81 -12.40 17.85
CA TYR A 355 1.70 -11.96 19.23
C TYR A 355 1.11 -13.05 20.13
N SER A 356 1.96 -13.87 20.73
CA SER A 356 1.54 -15.02 21.54
C SER A 356 0.77 -14.64 22.81
N GLU A 357 0.98 -13.43 23.32
CA GLU A 357 0.32 -12.90 24.53
C GLU A 357 -1.01 -12.21 24.23
N VAL A 358 -1.34 -12.02 22.95
CA VAL A 358 -2.59 -11.39 22.52
C VAL A 358 -3.65 -12.48 22.39
N THR A 359 -4.69 -12.38 23.21
CA THR A 359 -5.79 -13.34 23.25
C THR A 359 -7.09 -12.71 22.79
N GLU A 360 -8.06 -13.54 22.40
CA GLU A 360 -9.39 -13.08 22.07
C GLU A 360 -10.02 -12.35 23.27
N ASP A 361 -10.47 -11.12 23.01
CA ASP A 361 -11.24 -10.31 23.93
C ASP A 361 -12.72 -10.55 23.60
N ALA A 362 -13.32 -11.50 24.33
CA ALA A 362 -14.68 -11.94 24.10
C ALA A 362 -15.73 -10.81 24.28
N SER A 363 -15.33 -9.67 24.86
CA SER A 363 -16.12 -8.44 24.84
C SER A 363 -15.70 -7.56 23.68
N ALA A 364 -16.34 -7.75 22.52
CA ALA A 364 -16.30 -6.75 21.47
C ALA A 364 -16.77 -5.40 22.07
N PRO A 365 -16.04 -4.30 21.84
CA PRO A 365 -16.45 -3.01 22.36
C PRO A 365 -17.88 -2.68 21.94
N GLN A 366 -18.70 -2.31 22.92
CA GLN A 366 -20.11 -1.96 22.74
C GLN A 366 -21.00 -3.06 22.13
N ASN A 367 -20.54 -4.33 22.15
CA ASN A 367 -21.24 -5.49 21.58
C ASN A 367 -21.59 -5.36 20.10
N VAL A 368 -20.75 -4.67 19.34
CA VAL A 368 -20.92 -4.53 17.88
C VAL A 368 -20.90 -5.92 17.22
N PRO A 369 -21.85 -6.26 16.34
CA PRO A 369 -21.95 -7.58 15.74
C PRO A 369 -20.80 -7.85 14.75
N ASP A 370 -20.60 -9.13 14.44
CA ASP A 370 -19.61 -9.64 13.47
C ASP A 370 -18.20 -9.06 13.65
N THR A 371 -17.86 -8.75 14.91
CA THR A 371 -16.61 -8.14 15.34
C THR A 371 -15.90 -9.08 16.28
N THR A 372 -14.66 -9.43 15.96
CA THR A 372 -13.77 -10.19 16.84
C THR A 372 -12.59 -9.32 17.23
N CYS A 373 -12.40 -9.15 18.53
CA CYS A 373 -11.31 -8.36 19.08
C CYS A 373 -10.27 -9.26 19.75
N MET A 374 -9.03 -8.82 19.68
CA MET A 374 -7.89 -9.45 20.32
C MET A 374 -7.10 -8.40 21.08
N SER A 375 -6.77 -8.68 22.32
CA SER A 375 -6.10 -7.72 23.21
C SER A 375 -5.03 -8.44 24.03
N GLY A 376 -3.92 -7.75 24.32
CA GLY A 376 -2.84 -8.29 25.12
C GLY A 376 -1.70 -7.32 25.32
N ASP A 377 -0.77 -7.70 26.20
CA ASP A 377 0.47 -6.96 26.41
C ASP A 377 1.54 -7.48 25.43
N VAL A 378 2.24 -6.56 24.78
CA VAL A 378 3.36 -6.81 23.87
C VAL A 378 4.62 -6.13 24.41
N ALA A 379 5.77 -6.36 23.78
CA ALA A 379 7.05 -5.85 24.29
C ALA A 379 7.06 -4.31 24.43
N GLU A 380 6.37 -3.60 23.55
CA GLU A 380 6.35 -2.14 23.47
C GLU A 380 5.21 -1.49 24.28
N GLY A 381 4.22 -2.26 24.74
CA GLY A 381 2.99 -1.69 25.29
C GLY A 381 1.83 -2.66 25.41
N ARG A 382 0.63 -2.11 25.49
CA ARG A 382 -0.61 -2.89 25.36
C ARG A 382 -1.19 -2.63 23.98
N MET A 383 -1.63 -3.68 23.30
CA MET A 383 -2.31 -3.56 22.01
C MET A 383 -3.71 -4.17 22.06
N SER A 384 -4.56 -3.69 21.16
CA SER A 384 -5.85 -4.26 20.83
C SER A 384 -6.06 -4.13 19.33
N VAL A 385 -6.58 -5.17 18.71
CA VAL A 385 -6.98 -5.16 17.30
C VAL A 385 -8.35 -5.81 17.18
N CYS A 386 -9.24 -5.17 16.43
CA CYS A 386 -10.56 -5.70 16.14
C CYS A 386 -10.72 -5.85 14.63
N TYR A 387 -11.20 -7.01 14.21
CA TYR A 387 -11.61 -7.28 12.84
C TYR A 387 -13.12 -7.41 12.76
N MET A 388 -13.74 -6.65 11.87
CA MET A 388 -15.19 -6.60 11.65
C MET A 388 -15.51 -6.93 10.20
N THR A 389 -16.54 -7.74 9.96
CA THR A 389 -17.03 -8.03 8.60
C THR A 389 -18.41 -7.41 8.37
N TYR A 390 -18.60 -6.77 7.21
CA TYR A 390 -19.90 -6.25 6.78
C TYR A 390 -20.03 -6.41 5.26
N GLY A 391 -20.90 -7.31 4.80
CA GLY A 391 -20.95 -7.71 3.39
C GLY A 391 -19.54 -8.11 2.89
N PRO A 392 -19.08 -7.59 1.74
CA PRO A 392 -17.76 -7.90 1.18
C PRO A 392 -16.60 -7.14 1.84
N TYR A 393 -16.84 -6.38 2.90
CA TYR A 393 -15.84 -5.53 3.55
C TYR A 393 -15.32 -6.15 4.86
N VAL A 394 -14.01 -5.98 5.09
CA VAL A 394 -13.37 -6.21 6.39
C VAL A 394 -12.84 -4.88 6.91
N ALA A 395 -13.14 -4.52 8.15
CA ALA A 395 -12.42 -3.44 8.83
C ALA A 395 -11.43 -4.01 9.84
N GLU A 396 -10.25 -3.42 9.88
CA GLU A 396 -9.25 -3.57 10.93
C GLU A 396 -9.13 -2.26 11.69
N ILE A 397 -9.36 -2.34 13.00
CA ILE A 397 -9.20 -1.21 13.92
C ILE A 397 -8.11 -1.62 14.90
N THR A 398 -7.10 -0.77 15.07
CA THR A 398 -6.01 -1.01 16.00
C THR A 398 -5.95 0.06 17.07
N GLY A 399 -5.58 -0.34 18.28
CA GLY A 399 -5.32 0.55 19.40
C GLY A 399 -4.04 0.12 20.11
N PHE A 400 -3.24 1.09 20.52
CA PHE A 400 -1.97 0.86 21.18
C PHE A 400 -1.77 1.84 22.33
N ARG A 401 -1.20 1.35 23.43
CA ARG A 401 -0.75 2.13 24.57
C ARG A 401 0.71 1.79 24.87
N PRO A 402 1.65 2.73 24.65
CA PRO A 402 3.05 2.52 24.98
C PRO A 402 3.29 2.27 26.48
N ILE A 403 4.32 1.51 26.82
CA ILE A 403 4.79 1.38 28.21
C ILE A 403 5.15 2.76 28.77
N GLY A 404 4.69 3.05 29.99
CA GLY A 404 5.03 4.30 30.68
C GLY A 404 4.37 5.54 30.06
N ASN A 405 3.36 5.37 29.20
CA ASN A 405 2.71 6.51 28.56
C ASN A 405 2.06 7.46 29.59
N THR A 406 2.43 8.74 29.52
CA THR A 406 1.83 9.84 30.29
C THR A 406 1.04 10.81 29.42
N ASP A 407 1.08 10.64 28.11
CA ASP A 407 0.46 11.50 27.11
C ASP A 407 -0.82 10.84 26.56
N PRO A 408 -2.02 11.33 26.92
CA PRO A 408 -3.27 10.74 26.45
C PRO A 408 -3.44 10.71 24.94
N GLU A 409 -2.75 11.57 24.19
CA GLU A 409 -2.82 11.62 22.72
C GLU A 409 -2.07 10.44 22.07
N ARG A 410 -1.12 9.84 22.79
CA ARG A 410 -0.38 8.63 22.35
C ARG A 410 -1.06 7.32 22.76
N ASP A 411 -2.24 7.38 23.37
CA ASP A 411 -3.02 6.23 23.83
C ASP A 411 -4.25 6.00 22.94
N SER A 412 -4.06 5.40 21.77
CA SER A 412 -5.17 5.12 20.86
C SER A 412 -6.08 3.98 21.37
N LEU A 413 -5.64 3.20 22.37
CA LEU A 413 -6.55 2.26 23.07
C LEU A 413 -7.72 2.98 23.75
N ARG A 414 -7.55 4.25 24.17
CA ARG A 414 -8.60 5.02 24.85
C ARG A 414 -9.84 5.19 23.97
N THR A 415 -9.66 5.35 22.66
CA THR A 415 -10.74 5.57 21.70
C THR A 415 -11.14 4.30 20.94
N MET A 416 -10.55 3.15 21.27
CA MET A 416 -10.80 1.87 20.59
C MET A 416 -12.30 1.53 20.52
N SER A 417 -13.01 1.67 21.64
CA SER A 417 -14.45 1.40 21.72
C SER A 417 -15.27 2.28 20.79
N GLN A 418 -14.92 3.57 20.70
CA GLN A 418 -15.63 4.55 19.90
C GLN A 418 -15.35 4.36 18.40
N ARG A 419 -14.11 4.01 18.04
CA ARG A 419 -13.73 3.73 16.65
C ARG A 419 -14.38 2.45 16.12
N VAL A 420 -14.45 1.38 16.93
CA VAL A 420 -15.18 0.15 16.56
C VAL A 420 -16.66 0.43 16.33
N ALA A 421 -17.31 1.17 17.25
CA ALA A 421 -18.69 1.60 17.06
C ALA A 421 -18.88 2.43 15.79
N THR A 422 -18.03 3.45 15.58
CA THR A 422 -18.09 4.32 14.41
C THR A 422 -17.94 3.54 13.11
N GLN A 423 -17.04 2.55 13.07
CA GLN A 423 -16.82 1.71 11.89
C GLN A 423 -18.10 0.95 11.51
N TYR A 424 -18.82 0.40 12.49
CA TYR A 424 -20.08 -0.29 12.23
C TYR A 424 -21.15 0.65 11.68
N VAL A 425 -21.35 1.80 12.33
CA VAL A 425 -22.30 2.82 11.86
C VAL A 425 -21.97 3.23 10.42
N LYS A 426 -20.70 3.46 10.12
CA LYS A 426 -20.26 3.81 8.75
C LYS A 426 -20.56 2.72 7.73
N PHE A 427 -20.42 1.44 8.08
CA PHE A 427 -20.78 0.36 7.17
C PHE A 427 -22.28 0.32 6.88
N VAL A 428 -23.12 0.47 7.92
CA VAL A 428 -24.58 0.52 7.78
C VAL A 428 -25.00 1.70 6.91
N GLU A 429 -24.59 2.91 7.27
CA GLU A 429 -24.94 4.15 6.56
C GLU A 429 -24.45 4.12 5.10
N ALA A 430 -23.25 3.59 4.83
CA ALA A 430 -22.72 3.53 3.47
C ALA A 430 -23.51 2.57 2.58
N GLU A 431 -24.07 1.51 3.16
CA GLU A 431 -24.95 0.58 2.48
C GLU A 431 -26.32 1.19 2.19
N GLU A 432 -26.91 1.91 3.15
CA GLU A 432 -28.16 2.64 2.97
C GLU A 432 -28.05 3.75 1.91
N MET A 433 -26.90 4.42 1.85
CA MET A 433 -26.58 5.41 0.81
C MET A 433 -26.31 4.78 -0.56
N GLY A 434 -26.10 3.46 -0.64
CA GLY A 434 -25.74 2.78 -1.89
C GLY A 434 -24.34 3.13 -2.41
N LEU A 435 -23.41 3.54 -1.54
CA LEU A 435 -22.06 3.94 -1.95
C LEU A 435 -21.32 2.78 -2.63
N GLY A 436 -20.87 3.02 -3.86
CA GLY A 436 -20.16 2.02 -4.68
C GLY A 436 -21.06 1.04 -5.43
N LYS A 437 -22.39 1.18 -5.36
CA LYS A 437 -23.36 0.45 -6.20
C LYS A 437 -23.73 1.29 -7.43
N ASN A 438 -22.84 1.41 -8.41
CA ASN A 438 -23.12 2.03 -9.71
C ASN A 438 -22.95 1.04 -10.85
#